data_AF-A0A2R4T261-F1
#
_entry.id   AF-A0A2R4T261-F1
#
_cell.length_a   1.000
_cell.length_b   1.000
_cell.length_c   1.000
_cell.angle_alpha   90.00
_cell.angle_beta   90.00
_cell.angle_gamma   90.00
#
_symmetry.space_group_name_H-M   'P 1'
#
loop_
_entity.id
_entity.type
_entity.pdbx_description
1 polymer ?
#
loop_
_entity_poly.entity_id
_entity_poly.type
_entity_poly.pdbx_seq_one_letter_code
_entity_poly.pdbx_strand_id
1 'polypeptide(L)'
;MMTTPEIRAALPRSAASVRGPVLRKLRGIAFPAQLVLAVCLISGVPIPGTVLLGGKLLLLVQLGAEAHVWLRLRRHGLSRREALAQLVPEPVLRFVTHELRIMASLVRWAARRRHGVNGADAVFSHGRDQAITMYGFAFACVVETVALSYLLADWPVVHAVFLVVDVYTVLFVLGVHAASVTRPHALADGALRVRQAAHVDVHVPLDQIASIRRETLFTHEKKDDELNLPIGSQTSITLALTEPVNAPKFLGAPRLVKVIRLHADDPKALHDAVTRARTAPTPVPGTPASA
;
A
#
# COMPACT_ATOMS: atom_id res chain seq x y z
N MET A 1 35.91 -0.52 31.85
CA MET A 1 36.70 -0.20 30.64
C MET A 1 36.50 -1.33 29.65
N MET A 2 35.50 -1.20 28.77
CA MET A 2 35.34 -2.02 27.57
C MET A 2 34.37 -1.24 26.67
N THR A 3 34.96 -0.56 25.69
CA THR A 3 34.28 0.33 24.75
C THR A 3 33.60 -0.49 23.67
N THR A 4 32.28 -0.36 23.55
CA THR A 4 31.48 -0.87 22.43
C THR A 4 31.76 -0.04 21.17
N PRO A 5 32.41 -0.57 20.13
CA PRO A 5 32.45 0.10 18.84
C PRO A 5 31.30 -0.42 17.96
N GLU A 6 30.60 0.52 17.35
CA GLU A 6 30.06 0.41 15.99
C GLU A 6 29.18 -0.82 15.64
N ILE A 7 27.90 -0.72 15.97
CA ILE A 7 26.85 -1.08 14.99
C ILE A 7 26.00 0.17 14.76
N ARG A 8 26.65 1.18 14.18
CA ARG A 8 25.92 2.26 13.51
C ARG A 8 25.68 1.74 12.09
N ALA A 9 24.66 0.89 11.93
CA ALA A 9 24.14 0.55 10.61
C ALA A 9 23.95 1.88 9.88
N ALA A 10 24.76 2.13 8.86
CA ALA A 10 24.75 3.38 8.13
C ALA A 10 23.34 3.61 7.62
N LEU A 11 22.62 4.54 8.25
CA LEU A 11 21.30 4.95 7.80
C LEU A 11 21.40 5.20 6.30
N PRO A 12 20.50 4.63 5.46
CA PRO A 12 20.53 4.87 4.04
C PRO A 12 20.58 6.38 3.82
N ARG A 13 21.64 6.85 3.14
CA ARG A 13 21.85 8.26 2.83
C ARG A 13 20.54 8.82 2.27
N SER A 14 19.96 9.79 2.96
CA SER A 14 18.66 10.33 2.56
C SER A 14 18.74 10.81 1.11
N ALA A 15 17.63 10.75 0.37
CA ALA A 15 17.58 11.20 -1.02
C ALA A 15 17.99 12.69 -1.20
N ALA A 16 18.00 13.46 -0.10
CA ALA A 16 18.48 14.83 -0.05
C ALA A 16 20.02 14.95 -0.02
N SER A 17 20.74 13.91 0.42
CA SER A 17 22.21 13.87 0.49
C SER A 17 22.88 13.38 -0.81
N VAL A 18 22.15 12.63 -1.64
CA VAL A 18 22.61 12.19 -2.97
C VAL A 18 22.48 13.33 -4.00
N ARG A 19 21.49 14.21 -3.82
CA ARG A 19 21.31 15.41 -4.65
C ARG A 19 22.25 16.50 -4.15
N GLY A 20 23.18 16.94 -5.00
CA GLY A 20 24.00 18.13 -4.70
C GLY A 20 23.13 19.37 -4.39
N PRO A 21 23.66 20.36 -3.66
CA PRO A 21 22.89 21.51 -3.17
C PRO A 21 22.21 22.31 -4.30
N VAL A 22 22.84 22.35 -5.48
CA VAL A 22 22.32 23.00 -6.69
C VAL A 22 21.05 22.31 -7.20
N LEU A 23 21.06 20.98 -7.32
CA LEU A 23 19.91 20.21 -7.82
C LEU A 23 18.72 20.30 -6.86
N ARG A 24 18.98 20.39 -5.56
CA ARG A 24 17.94 20.60 -4.54
C ARG A 24 17.26 21.96 -4.69
N LYS A 25 18.05 23.04 -4.83
CA LYS A 25 17.52 24.39 -5.08
C LYS A 25 16.74 24.47 -6.40
N LEU A 26 17.28 23.88 -7.46
CA LEU A 26 16.63 23.80 -8.76
C LEU A 26 15.25 23.14 -8.66
N ARG A 27 15.14 21.97 -8.02
CA ARG A 27 13.85 21.30 -7.79
C ARG A 27 12.86 22.14 -6.97
N GLY A 28 13.34 22.81 -5.93
CA GLY A 28 12.50 23.62 -5.05
C GLY A 28 11.85 24.81 -5.76
N ILE A 29 12.46 25.32 -6.84
CA ILE A 29 11.96 26.46 -7.62
C ILE A 29 11.21 25.98 -8.87
N ALA A 30 11.72 24.97 -9.55
CA ALA A 30 11.16 24.50 -10.81
C ALA A 30 9.80 23.80 -10.64
N PHE A 31 9.60 23.06 -9.55
CA PHE A 31 8.33 22.39 -9.27
C PHE A 31 7.15 23.37 -9.07
N PRO A 32 7.22 24.39 -8.18
CA PRO A 32 6.14 25.35 -8.06
C PRO A 32 5.94 26.19 -9.32
N ALA A 33 7.01 26.53 -10.06
CA ALA A 33 6.89 27.23 -11.34
C ALA A 33 6.13 26.41 -12.40
N GLN A 34 6.39 25.10 -12.48
CA GLN A 34 5.63 24.19 -13.35
C GLN A 34 4.18 24.03 -12.90
N LEU A 35 3.93 23.98 -11.60
CA LEU A 35 2.58 23.92 -11.04
C LEU A 35 1.77 25.17 -11.44
N VAL A 36 2.35 26.36 -11.28
CA VAL A 36 1.72 27.63 -11.67
C VAL A 36 1.44 27.66 -13.18
N LEU A 37 2.41 27.23 -14.00
CA LEU A 37 2.24 27.17 -15.46
C LEU A 37 1.10 26.21 -15.85
N ALA A 38 0.98 25.06 -15.18
CA ALA A 38 -0.12 24.12 -15.37
C ALA A 38 -1.46 24.71 -14.96
N VAL A 39 -1.55 25.40 -13.81
CA VAL A 39 -2.76 26.09 -13.38
C VAL A 39 -3.17 27.17 -14.37
N CYS A 40 -2.24 27.99 -14.86
CA CYS A 40 -2.54 29.01 -15.87
C CYS A 40 -3.08 28.39 -17.18
N LEU A 41 -2.52 27.26 -17.62
CA LEU A 41 -3.01 26.52 -18.79
C LEU A 41 -4.43 25.98 -18.58
N ILE A 42 -4.71 25.42 -17.39
CA ILE A 42 -6.01 24.86 -17.03
C ILE A 42 -7.05 25.99 -16.91
N SER A 43 -6.68 27.13 -16.35
CA SER A 43 -7.57 28.30 -16.20
C SER A 43 -7.82 29.07 -17.50
N GLY A 44 -7.32 28.59 -18.65
CA GLY A 44 -7.49 29.25 -19.94
C GLY A 44 -6.78 30.60 -20.07
N VAL A 45 -5.82 30.89 -19.18
CA VAL A 45 -5.04 32.12 -19.24
C VAL A 45 -4.14 32.04 -20.48
N PRO A 46 -4.18 33.03 -21.39
CA PRO A 46 -3.32 33.00 -22.56
C PRO A 46 -1.86 33.14 -22.12
N ILE A 47 -1.09 32.06 -22.30
CA ILE A 47 0.34 32.02 -21.98
C ILE A 47 1.14 32.26 -23.26
N PRO A 48 2.08 33.21 -23.29
CA PRO A 48 3.00 33.39 -24.41
C PRO A 48 3.76 32.11 -24.74
N GLY A 49 3.90 31.77 -26.02
CA GLY A 49 4.58 30.54 -26.44
C GLY A 49 6.03 30.40 -25.94
N THR A 50 6.70 31.53 -25.70
CA THR A 50 8.05 31.59 -25.10
C THR A 50 8.06 31.09 -23.64
N VAL A 51 7.05 31.43 -22.85
CA VAL A 51 6.88 30.98 -21.46
C VAL A 51 6.57 29.49 -21.43
N LEU A 52 5.76 28.98 -22.36
CA LEU A 52 5.48 27.56 -22.50
C LEU A 52 6.73 26.76 -22.88
N LEU A 53 7.53 27.27 -23.83
CA LEU A 53 8.80 26.67 -24.24
C LEU A 53 9.79 26.65 -23.07
N GLY A 54 9.89 27.75 -22.32
CA GLY A 54 10.69 27.83 -21.09
C GLY A 54 10.26 26.80 -20.05
N GLY A 55 8.95 26.63 -19.82
CA GLY A 55 8.41 25.59 -18.94
C GLY A 55 8.75 24.17 -19.39
N LYS A 56 8.62 23.86 -20.70
CA LYS A 56 9.01 22.56 -21.29
C LYS A 56 10.51 22.29 -21.15
N LEU A 57 11.35 23.28 -21.44
CA LEU A 57 12.81 23.17 -21.28
C LEU A 57 13.19 22.95 -19.81
N LEU A 58 12.55 23.67 -18.88
CA LEU A 58 12.77 23.49 -17.45
C LEU A 58 12.40 22.07 -16.99
N LEU A 59 11.30 21.50 -17.52
CA LEU A 59 10.91 20.11 -17.27
C LEU A 59 11.94 19.12 -17.82
N LEU A 60 12.41 19.30 -19.05
CA LEU A 60 13.43 18.46 -19.66
C LEU A 60 14.76 18.51 -18.90
N VAL A 61 15.19 19.70 -18.47
CA VAL A 61 16.40 19.87 -17.64
C VAL A 61 16.26 19.14 -16.31
N GLN A 62 15.09 19.22 -15.67
CA GLN A 62 14.83 18.52 -14.41
C GLN A 62 14.85 17.00 -14.58
N LEU A 63 14.19 16.47 -15.62
CA LEU A 63 14.19 15.04 -15.95
C LEU A 63 15.60 14.55 -16.31
N GLY A 64 16.35 15.32 -17.10
CA GLY A 64 17.74 15.03 -17.47
C GLY A 64 18.68 14.99 -16.27
N ALA A 65 18.49 15.89 -15.30
CA ALA A 65 19.27 15.87 -14.06
C ALA A 65 18.96 14.65 -13.19
N GLU A 66 17.69 14.24 -13.07
CA GLU A 66 17.32 13.01 -12.35
C GLU A 66 17.84 11.75 -13.06
N ALA A 67 17.74 11.70 -14.39
CA ALA A 67 18.30 10.63 -15.21
C ALA A 67 19.83 10.55 -15.09
N HIS A 68 20.52 11.69 -15.03
CA HIS A 68 21.98 11.73 -14.85
C HIS A 68 22.40 11.17 -13.48
N VAL A 69 21.71 11.54 -12.39
CA VAL A 69 21.97 10.98 -11.05
C VAL A 69 21.66 9.47 -11.04
N TRP A 70 20.56 9.05 -11.68
CA TRP A 70 20.21 7.64 -11.81
C TRP A 70 21.27 6.84 -12.58
N LEU A 71 21.75 7.36 -13.72
CA LEU A 71 22.81 6.73 -14.51
C LEU A 71 24.13 6.68 -13.74
N ARG A 72 24.47 7.72 -12.96
CA ARG A 72 25.65 7.71 -12.09
C ARG A 72 25.57 6.62 -11.03
N LEU A 73 24.43 6.50 -10.35
CA LEU A 73 24.20 5.45 -9.34
C LEU A 73 24.26 4.04 -9.95
N ARG A 74 23.70 3.86 -11.15
CA ARG A 74 23.77 2.62 -11.93
C ARG A 74 25.20 2.26 -12.35
N ARG A 75 26.01 3.26 -12.72
CA ARG A 75 27.43 3.05 -13.07
C ARG A 75 28.29 2.65 -11.86
N HIS A 76 27.85 2.97 -10.64
CA HIS A 76 28.47 2.48 -9.40
C HIS A 76 28.03 1.05 -9.01
N GLY A 77 27.30 0.34 -9.86
CA GLY A 77 26.94 -1.07 -9.64
C GLY A 77 25.72 -1.31 -8.75
N LEU A 78 25.01 -0.26 -8.31
CA LEU A 78 23.80 -0.40 -7.51
C LEU A 78 22.66 -1.02 -8.32
N SER A 79 21.90 -1.92 -7.70
CA SER A 79 20.70 -2.50 -8.31
C SER A 79 19.65 -1.42 -8.58
N ARG A 80 18.74 -1.70 -9.53
CA ARG A 80 17.63 -0.77 -9.88
C ARG A 80 16.84 -0.31 -8.66
N ARG A 81 16.66 -1.20 -7.68
CA ARG A 81 15.90 -0.96 -6.45
C ARG A 81 16.64 -0.04 -5.48
N GLU A 82 17.95 -0.23 -5.33
CA GLU A 82 18.78 0.59 -4.43
C GLU A 82 18.99 1.99 -4.99
N ALA A 83 19.20 2.13 -6.30
CA ALA A 83 19.29 3.42 -6.97
C ALA A 83 17.98 4.21 -6.83
N LEU A 84 16.83 3.54 -6.95
CA LEU A 84 15.52 4.15 -6.77
C LEU A 84 15.27 4.56 -5.31
N ALA A 85 15.64 3.71 -4.35
CA ALA A 85 15.57 4.01 -2.91
C ALA A 85 16.41 5.24 -2.50
N GLN A 86 17.50 5.48 -3.21
CA GLN A 86 18.34 6.66 -2.98
C GLN A 86 17.84 7.94 -3.65
N LEU A 87 17.03 7.85 -4.71
CA LEU A 87 16.51 9.00 -5.45
C LEU A 87 15.15 9.46 -4.93
N VAL A 88 14.32 8.51 -4.54
CA VAL A 88 12.93 8.74 -4.17
C VAL A 88 12.80 8.62 -2.65
N PRO A 89 12.23 9.62 -1.95
CA PRO A 89 11.97 9.50 -0.52
C PRO A 89 11.19 8.23 -0.21
N GLU A 90 11.54 7.56 0.88
CA GLU A 90 10.87 6.33 1.33
C GLU A 90 9.33 6.44 1.36
N PRO A 91 8.72 7.55 1.84
CA PRO A 91 7.27 7.71 1.80
C PRO A 91 6.70 7.57 0.38
N VAL A 92 7.32 8.20 -0.61
CA VAL A 92 6.86 8.18 -2.01
C VAL A 92 6.96 6.76 -2.57
N LEU A 93 8.02 6.01 -2.27
CA LEU A 93 8.12 4.61 -2.69
C LEU A 93 7.05 3.73 -2.06
N ARG A 94 6.70 3.98 -0.79
CA ARG A 94 5.61 3.26 -0.12
C ARG A 94 4.26 3.56 -0.76
N PHE A 95 3.99 4.83 -1.09
CA PHE A 95 2.79 5.23 -1.84
C PHE A 95 2.73 4.56 -3.22
N VAL A 96 3.78 4.67 -4.03
CA VAL A 96 3.82 4.06 -5.37
C VAL A 96 3.69 2.53 -5.28
N THR A 97 4.35 1.89 -4.31
CA THR A 97 4.25 0.45 -4.12
C THR A 97 2.83 0.04 -3.71
N HIS A 98 2.18 0.84 -2.85
CA HIS A 98 0.80 0.62 -2.45
C HIS A 98 -0.14 0.75 -3.65
N GLU A 99 0.01 1.81 -4.44
CA GLU A 99 -0.74 2.06 -5.66
C GLU A 99 -0.60 0.90 -6.65
N LEU A 100 0.63 0.47 -6.93
CA LEU A 100 0.90 -0.68 -7.80
C LEU A 100 0.29 -1.98 -7.25
N ARG A 101 0.26 -2.18 -5.93
CA ARG A 101 -0.39 -3.35 -5.33
C ARG A 101 -1.90 -3.30 -5.48
N ILE A 102 -2.52 -2.13 -5.37
CA ILE A 102 -3.96 -1.92 -5.62
C ILE A 102 -4.26 -2.26 -7.07
N MET A 103 -3.56 -1.63 -8.03
CA MET A 103 -3.78 -1.85 -9.46
C MET A 103 -3.51 -3.30 -9.88
N ALA A 104 -2.46 -3.92 -9.34
CA ALA A 104 -2.18 -5.33 -9.61
C ALA A 104 -3.21 -6.27 -8.94
N SER A 105 -3.90 -5.84 -7.89
CA SER A 105 -5.01 -6.59 -7.29
C SER A 105 -6.28 -6.46 -8.13
N LEU A 106 -6.54 -5.29 -8.72
CA LEU A 106 -7.60 -5.08 -9.71
C LEU A 106 -7.45 -6.01 -10.92
N VAL A 107 -6.24 -6.07 -11.50
CA VAL A 107 -5.95 -6.99 -12.62
C VAL A 107 -6.15 -8.45 -12.22
N ARG A 108 -5.72 -8.84 -11.01
CA ARG A 108 -5.93 -10.21 -10.50
C ARG A 108 -7.41 -10.52 -10.30
N TRP A 109 -8.19 -9.57 -9.81
CA TRP A 109 -9.62 -9.73 -9.62
C TRP A 109 -10.34 -9.92 -10.97
N ALA A 110 -10.01 -9.09 -11.96
CA ALA A 110 -10.49 -9.25 -13.34
C ALA A 110 -10.09 -10.61 -13.94
N ALA A 111 -8.87 -11.07 -13.67
CA ALA A 111 -8.39 -12.40 -14.08
C ALA A 111 -8.91 -13.55 -13.20
N ARG A 112 -9.77 -13.29 -12.22
CA ARG A 112 -10.28 -14.25 -11.21
C ARG A 112 -9.18 -15.04 -10.48
N ARG A 113 -8.04 -14.40 -10.21
CA ARG A 113 -6.90 -14.97 -9.48
C ARG A 113 -6.80 -14.42 -8.07
N ARG A 114 -6.40 -15.27 -7.12
CA ARG A 114 -6.11 -14.88 -5.73
C ARG A 114 -4.60 -14.81 -5.48
N HIS A 115 -4.18 -14.00 -4.51
CA HIS A 115 -2.78 -13.78 -4.20
C HIS A 115 -2.36 -14.48 -2.90
N GLY A 116 -1.34 -15.33 -2.98
CA GLY A 116 -0.74 -15.97 -1.81
C GLY A 116 -1.68 -16.96 -1.10
N VAL A 117 -2.48 -17.68 -1.87
CA VAL A 117 -3.36 -18.77 -1.38
C VAL A 117 -2.85 -20.16 -1.80
N ASN A 118 -1.80 -20.23 -2.62
CA ASN A 118 -1.24 -21.50 -3.04
C ASN A 118 -0.52 -22.14 -1.85
N GLY A 119 -0.92 -23.36 -1.48
CA GLY A 119 -0.40 -24.06 -0.31
C GLY A 119 -1.02 -23.64 1.03
N ALA A 120 -2.11 -22.85 1.02
CA ALA A 120 -2.84 -22.53 2.24
C ALA A 120 -3.78 -23.67 2.67
N ASP A 121 -3.71 -24.07 3.94
CA ASP A 121 -4.59 -25.07 4.56
C ASP A 121 -6.05 -24.59 4.61
N ALA A 122 -6.24 -23.29 4.84
CA ALA A 122 -7.55 -22.65 4.83
C ALA A 122 -7.46 -21.18 4.41
N VAL A 123 -8.53 -20.68 3.78
CA VAL A 123 -8.62 -19.31 3.25
C VAL A 123 -9.90 -18.65 3.73
N PHE A 124 -9.80 -17.44 4.28
CA PHE A 124 -10.93 -16.70 4.85
C PHE A 124 -11.04 -15.32 4.19
N SER A 125 -12.15 -15.09 3.52
CA SER A 125 -12.44 -13.80 2.91
C SER A 125 -12.85 -12.77 3.97
N HIS A 126 -12.60 -11.51 3.67
CA HIS A 126 -12.90 -10.36 4.54
C HIS A 126 -13.41 -9.15 3.75
N GLY A 127 -13.66 -9.32 2.45
CA GLY A 127 -13.93 -8.21 1.55
C GLY A 127 -15.41 -7.99 1.27
N ARG A 128 -16.28 -8.90 1.70
CA ARG A 128 -17.68 -8.94 1.27
C ARG A 128 -18.47 -7.79 1.89
N ASP A 129 -18.26 -7.54 3.17
CA ASP A 129 -19.05 -6.58 3.93
C ASP A 129 -18.79 -5.12 3.52
N GLN A 130 -17.64 -4.84 2.87
CA GLN A 130 -17.35 -3.53 2.29
C GLN A 130 -17.84 -3.37 0.85
N ALA A 131 -18.32 -4.44 0.19
CA ALA A 131 -18.64 -4.43 -1.24
C ALA A 131 -19.71 -3.39 -1.58
N ILE A 132 -20.81 -3.34 -0.81
CA ILE A 132 -21.92 -2.40 -1.03
C ILE A 132 -21.42 -0.96 -0.97
N THR A 133 -20.62 -0.62 0.06
CA THR A 133 -20.03 0.72 0.20
C THR A 133 -19.11 1.06 -0.97
N MET A 134 -18.24 0.13 -1.40
CA MET A 134 -17.32 0.37 -2.52
C MET A 134 -18.05 0.53 -3.85
N TYR A 135 -19.09 -0.26 -4.10
CA TYR A 135 -19.93 -0.11 -5.30
C TYR A 135 -20.74 1.19 -5.25
N GLY A 136 -21.22 1.60 -4.07
CA GLY A 136 -21.86 2.89 -3.87
C GLY A 136 -20.92 4.05 -4.22
N PHE A 137 -19.67 4.02 -3.75
CA PHE A 137 -18.67 5.02 -4.12
C PHE A 137 -18.34 5.00 -5.61
N ALA A 138 -18.13 3.81 -6.21
CA ALA A 138 -17.86 3.71 -7.63
C ALA A 138 -19.01 4.28 -8.48
N PHE A 139 -20.26 4.00 -8.09
CA PHE A 139 -21.45 4.58 -8.72
C PHE A 139 -21.49 6.11 -8.59
N ALA A 140 -21.26 6.63 -7.38
CA ALA A 140 -21.20 8.07 -7.14
C ALA A 140 -20.14 8.76 -8.00
N CYS A 141 -18.94 8.18 -8.10
CA CYS A 141 -17.87 8.69 -8.97
C CYS A 141 -18.31 8.72 -10.43
N VAL A 142 -19.00 7.68 -10.94
CA VAL A 142 -19.50 7.67 -12.32
C VAL A 142 -20.55 8.76 -12.55
N VAL A 143 -21.48 8.94 -11.61
CA VAL A 143 -22.48 10.02 -11.69
C VAL A 143 -21.82 11.40 -11.67
N GLU A 144 -20.82 11.58 -10.80
CA GLU A 144 -20.00 12.79 -10.74
C GLU A 144 -19.29 13.05 -12.08
N THR A 145 -18.71 12.02 -12.71
CA THR A 145 -18.09 12.15 -14.04
C THR A 145 -19.07 12.68 -15.08
N VAL A 146 -20.29 12.14 -15.11
CA VAL A 146 -21.33 12.56 -16.06
C VAL A 146 -21.74 14.02 -15.79
N ALA A 147 -21.93 14.38 -14.53
CA ALA A 147 -22.29 15.74 -14.14
C ALA A 147 -21.19 16.75 -14.49
N LEU A 148 -19.92 16.44 -14.18
CA LEU A 148 -18.77 17.28 -14.51
C LEU A 148 -18.57 17.38 -16.03
N SER A 149 -18.83 16.30 -16.78
CA SER A 149 -18.76 16.32 -18.25
C SER A 149 -19.71 17.35 -18.85
N TYR A 150 -20.95 17.44 -18.32
CA TYR A 150 -21.91 18.46 -18.75
C TYR A 150 -21.50 19.86 -18.31
N LEU A 151 -21.06 20.02 -17.06
CA LEU A 151 -20.66 21.32 -16.51
C LEU A 151 -19.43 21.92 -17.20
N LEU A 152 -18.50 21.07 -17.64
CA LEU A 152 -17.22 21.46 -18.24
C LEU A 152 -17.23 21.39 -19.77
N ALA A 153 -18.40 21.30 -20.41
CA ALA A 153 -18.52 21.15 -21.86
C ALA A 153 -17.79 22.25 -22.66
N ASP A 154 -17.81 23.49 -22.17
CA ASP A 154 -17.15 24.65 -22.80
C ASP A 154 -15.64 24.72 -22.54
N TRP A 155 -15.10 23.86 -21.67
CA TRP A 155 -13.71 23.88 -21.21
C TRP A 155 -13.02 22.54 -21.52
N PRO A 156 -12.71 22.25 -22.80
CA PRO A 156 -12.30 20.91 -23.23
C PRO A 156 -11.03 20.39 -22.54
N VAL A 157 -10.09 21.28 -22.21
CA VAL A 157 -8.86 20.91 -21.47
C VAL A 157 -9.19 20.52 -20.03
N VAL A 158 -10.02 21.31 -19.35
CA VAL A 158 -10.42 21.06 -17.96
C VAL A 158 -11.23 19.76 -17.88
N HIS A 159 -12.20 19.60 -18.79
CA HIS A 159 -12.97 18.37 -18.92
C HIS A 159 -12.07 17.14 -19.12
N ALA A 160 -11.09 17.19 -20.03
CA ALA A 160 -10.18 16.07 -20.25
C ALA A 160 -9.36 15.72 -18.99
N VAL A 161 -8.90 16.72 -18.23
CA VAL A 161 -8.17 16.50 -16.96
C VAL A 161 -9.07 15.82 -15.93
N PHE A 162 -10.28 16.34 -15.71
CA PHE A 162 -11.23 15.75 -14.75
C PHE A 162 -11.64 14.34 -15.17
N LEU A 163 -11.88 14.09 -16.46
CA LEU A 163 -12.19 12.76 -16.97
C LEU A 163 -11.08 11.74 -16.63
N VAL A 164 -9.80 12.12 -16.77
CA VAL A 164 -8.68 11.24 -16.38
C VAL A 164 -8.66 10.99 -14.87
N VAL A 165 -8.89 12.04 -14.07
CA VAL A 165 -8.95 11.93 -12.60
C VAL A 165 -10.11 11.05 -12.15
N ASP A 166 -11.28 11.21 -12.76
CA ASP A 166 -12.49 10.48 -12.41
C ASP A 166 -12.36 8.99 -12.77
N VAL A 167 -11.90 8.69 -13.99
CA VAL A 167 -11.62 7.31 -14.42
C VAL A 167 -10.61 6.66 -13.49
N TYR A 168 -9.54 7.38 -13.15
CA TYR A 168 -8.55 6.89 -12.19
C TYR A 168 -9.17 6.64 -10.82
N THR A 169 -10.03 7.54 -10.33
CA THR A 169 -10.71 7.41 -9.03
C THR A 169 -11.62 6.18 -9.00
N VAL A 170 -12.39 5.94 -10.07
CA VAL A 170 -13.21 4.72 -10.20
C VAL A 170 -12.32 3.47 -10.17
N LEU A 171 -11.23 3.45 -10.95
CA LEU A 171 -10.28 2.33 -10.95
C LEU A 171 -9.64 2.12 -9.58
N PHE A 172 -9.33 3.20 -8.86
CA PHE A 172 -8.76 3.16 -7.51
C PHE A 172 -9.76 2.56 -6.50
N VAL A 173 -10.99 3.05 -6.47
CA VAL A 173 -12.06 2.53 -5.58
C VAL A 173 -12.30 1.04 -5.83
N LEU A 174 -12.42 0.64 -7.10
CA LEU A 174 -12.55 -0.77 -7.48
C LEU A 174 -11.30 -1.56 -7.12
N GLY A 175 -10.11 -0.98 -7.29
CA GLY A 175 -8.84 -1.59 -6.94
C GLY A 175 -8.70 -1.86 -5.44
N VAL A 176 -9.18 -0.96 -4.59
CA VAL A 176 -9.21 -1.15 -3.14
C VAL A 176 -10.11 -2.33 -2.78
N HIS A 177 -11.31 -2.40 -3.35
CA HIS A 177 -12.21 -3.54 -3.17
C HIS A 177 -11.57 -4.85 -3.68
N ALA A 178 -11.00 -4.82 -4.88
CA ALA A 178 -10.31 -5.95 -5.48
C ALA A 178 -9.11 -6.42 -4.64
N ALA A 179 -8.38 -5.51 -3.99
CA ALA A 179 -7.32 -5.86 -3.05
C ALA A 179 -7.88 -6.61 -1.83
N SER A 180 -9.02 -6.19 -1.29
CA SER A 180 -9.72 -6.91 -0.21
C SER A 180 -10.25 -8.28 -0.64
N VAL A 181 -10.67 -8.46 -1.90
CA VAL A 181 -11.19 -9.74 -2.39
C VAL A 181 -10.08 -10.72 -2.77
N THR A 182 -9.01 -10.24 -3.40
CA THR A 182 -7.94 -11.10 -3.94
C THR A 182 -6.87 -11.49 -2.92
N ARG A 183 -6.83 -10.81 -1.77
CA ARG A 183 -5.86 -11.03 -0.68
C ARG A 183 -6.60 -11.43 0.61
N PRO A 184 -7.21 -12.63 0.64
CA PRO A 184 -7.87 -13.12 1.84
C PRO A 184 -6.85 -13.41 2.96
N HIS A 185 -7.36 -13.56 4.18
CA HIS A 185 -6.59 -14.18 5.25
C HIS A 185 -6.32 -15.64 4.88
N ALA A 186 -5.16 -16.15 5.24
CA ALA A 186 -4.77 -17.52 4.94
C ALA A 186 -4.12 -18.16 6.16
N LEU A 187 -4.48 -19.41 6.41
CA LEU A 187 -3.78 -20.27 7.35
C LEU A 187 -2.85 -21.17 6.54
N ALA A 188 -1.56 -21.13 6.83
CA ALA A 188 -0.55 -21.94 6.15
C ALA A 188 0.65 -22.14 7.08
N ASP A 189 1.29 -23.31 7.00
CA ASP A 189 2.57 -23.60 7.67
C ASP A 189 2.59 -23.27 9.17
N GLY A 190 1.47 -23.52 9.87
CA GLY A 190 1.36 -23.23 11.31
C GLY A 190 1.33 -21.73 11.66
N ALA A 191 1.04 -20.86 10.69
CA ALA A 191 0.87 -19.42 10.91
C ALA A 191 -0.43 -18.89 10.27
N LEU A 192 -1.10 -17.98 10.98
CA LEU A 192 -2.21 -17.20 10.45
C LEU A 192 -1.68 -15.94 9.78
N ARG A 193 -1.85 -15.84 8.47
CA ARG A 193 -1.55 -14.64 7.70
C ARG A 193 -2.76 -13.72 7.67
N VAL A 194 -2.69 -12.67 8.47
CA VAL A 194 -3.71 -11.64 8.59
C VAL A 194 -3.43 -10.52 7.59
N ARG A 195 -4.39 -10.21 6.74
CA ARG A 195 -4.26 -9.18 5.71
C ARG A 195 -5.38 -8.16 5.79
N GLN A 196 -5.10 -6.96 5.30
CA GLN A 196 -6.14 -5.98 4.99
C GLN A 196 -5.76 -5.31 3.67
N ALA A 197 -6.51 -5.63 2.63
CA ALA A 197 -6.31 -5.13 1.27
C ALA A 197 -4.81 -5.18 0.85
N ALA A 198 -4.26 -4.05 0.39
CA ALA A 198 -2.88 -3.94 -0.11
C ALA A 198 -1.88 -3.35 0.91
N HIS A 199 -2.34 -2.89 2.07
CA HIS A 199 -1.53 -2.13 3.05
C HIS A 199 -1.07 -2.94 4.26
N VAL A 200 -1.84 -3.93 4.72
CA VAL A 200 -1.46 -4.76 5.88
C VAL A 200 -1.28 -6.22 5.47
N ASP A 201 -0.16 -6.80 5.89
CA ASP A 201 0.16 -8.22 5.77
C ASP A 201 1.02 -8.62 6.98
N VAL A 202 0.42 -9.35 7.93
CA VAL A 202 1.03 -9.78 9.19
C VAL A 202 1.00 -11.30 9.24
N HIS A 203 2.12 -11.90 9.59
CA HIS A 203 2.20 -13.34 9.84
C HIS A 203 2.19 -13.54 11.35
N VAL A 204 1.19 -14.27 11.84
CA VAL A 204 1.01 -14.56 13.27
C VAL A 204 1.21 -16.06 13.46
N PRO A 205 2.35 -16.49 14.02
CA PRO A 205 2.56 -17.89 14.37
C PRO A 205 1.48 -18.39 15.34
N LEU A 206 0.96 -19.60 15.12
CA LEU A 206 -0.15 -20.14 15.92
C LEU A 206 0.20 -20.37 17.40
N ASP A 207 1.47 -20.65 17.68
CA ASP A 207 2.06 -20.78 19.02
C ASP A 207 2.06 -19.45 19.79
N GLN A 208 2.09 -18.32 19.07
CA GLN A 208 2.04 -16.98 19.67
C GLN A 208 0.62 -16.50 19.94
N ILE A 209 -0.42 -17.22 19.52
CA ILE A 209 -1.81 -16.86 19.80
C ILE A 209 -2.17 -17.33 21.20
N ALA A 210 -2.27 -16.43 22.16
CA ALA A 210 -2.73 -16.74 23.51
C ALA A 210 -4.21 -17.13 23.53
N SER A 211 -5.05 -16.31 22.90
CA SER A 211 -6.49 -16.56 22.79
C SER A 211 -7.08 -15.98 21.52
N ILE A 212 -8.14 -16.62 21.02
CA ILE A 212 -8.96 -16.16 19.91
C ILE A 212 -10.39 -16.02 20.41
N ARG A 213 -11.02 -14.87 20.16
CA ARG A 213 -12.41 -14.60 20.54
C ARG A 213 -13.19 -14.10 19.34
N ARG A 214 -14.41 -14.58 19.19
CA ARG A 214 -15.39 -14.02 18.24
C ARG A 214 -16.10 -12.88 18.94
N GLU A 215 -15.83 -11.67 18.51
CA GLU A 215 -16.32 -10.45 19.14
C GLU A 215 -16.53 -9.41 18.05
N THR A 216 -17.78 -9.00 17.86
CA THR A 216 -18.12 -7.97 16.88
C THR A 216 -18.01 -6.60 17.52
N LEU A 217 -17.10 -5.77 17.01
CA LEU A 217 -16.87 -4.41 17.48
C LEU A 217 -16.96 -3.43 16.32
N PHE A 218 -17.65 -2.30 16.55
CA PHE A 218 -17.81 -1.20 15.61
C PHE A 218 -17.03 0.05 16.01
N THR A 219 -16.63 0.14 17.29
CA THR A 219 -15.84 1.24 17.83
C THR A 219 -14.46 0.73 18.17
N HIS A 220 -13.44 1.39 17.63
CA HIS A 220 -12.05 1.02 17.83
C HIS A 220 -11.28 2.21 18.37
N GLU A 221 -11.00 2.22 19.68
CA GLU A 221 -10.05 3.17 20.23
C GLU A 221 -8.65 2.88 19.66
N LYS A 222 -7.95 3.93 19.24
CA LYS A 222 -6.56 3.80 18.79
C LYS A 222 -5.66 3.65 20.01
N LYS A 223 -5.17 2.44 20.25
CA LYS A 223 -4.19 2.13 21.30
C LYS A 223 -2.83 1.75 20.73
N ASP A 224 -1.77 2.11 21.47
CA ASP A 224 -0.34 1.68 21.47
C ASP A 224 0.01 0.21 21.12
N ASP A 225 -0.88 -0.71 21.43
CA ASP A 225 -0.58 -2.14 21.45
C ASP A 225 -1.61 -2.98 20.70
N GLU A 226 -2.64 -2.33 20.13
CA GLU A 226 -3.70 -2.95 19.35
C GLU A 226 -3.57 -2.63 17.85
N LEU A 227 -3.72 -3.66 17.01
CA LEU A 227 -3.90 -3.54 15.57
C LEU A 227 -5.37 -3.79 15.24
N ASN A 228 -6.10 -2.74 14.90
CA ASN A 228 -7.50 -2.84 14.45
C ASN A 228 -7.54 -2.85 12.91
N LEU A 229 -8.12 -3.90 12.34
CA LEU A 229 -8.27 -4.10 10.90
C LEU A 229 -9.76 -4.14 10.51
N PRO A 230 -10.48 -3.00 10.60
CA PRO A 230 -11.90 -2.98 10.32
C PRO A 230 -12.19 -3.05 8.82
N ILE A 231 -13.28 -3.72 8.49
CA ILE A 231 -13.91 -3.74 7.17
C ILE A 231 -15.34 -3.23 7.38
N GLY A 232 -15.76 -2.21 6.63
CA GLY A 232 -17.07 -1.58 6.85
C GLY A 232 -17.27 -1.04 8.27
N SER A 233 -16.19 -0.55 8.90
CA SER A 233 -16.16 -0.12 10.31
C SER A 233 -16.40 -1.24 11.34
N GLN A 234 -16.26 -2.51 10.96
CA GLN A 234 -16.47 -3.65 11.85
C GLN A 234 -15.24 -4.54 11.94
N THR A 235 -14.97 -5.09 13.13
CA THR A 235 -14.11 -6.28 13.34
C THR A 235 -14.95 -7.39 13.96
N SER A 236 -14.68 -8.65 13.62
CA SER A 236 -15.46 -9.80 14.10
C SER A 236 -14.67 -10.80 14.94
N ILE A 237 -13.33 -10.70 14.93
CA ILE A 237 -12.42 -11.56 15.69
C ILE A 237 -11.36 -10.72 16.40
N THR A 238 -11.09 -11.07 17.65
CA THR A 238 -10.00 -10.54 18.47
C THR A 238 -9.00 -11.64 18.78
N LEU A 239 -7.75 -11.44 18.38
CA LEU A 239 -6.59 -12.28 18.72
C LEU A 239 -5.79 -11.58 19.81
N ALA A 240 -5.53 -12.26 20.92
CA ALA A 240 -4.54 -11.85 21.90
C ALA A 240 -3.29 -12.70 21.73
N LEU A 241 -2.12 -12.05 21.70
CA LEU A 241 -0.83 -12.68 21.46
C LEU A 241 -0.05 -12.84 22.77
N THR A 242 0.70 -13.94 22.90
CA THR A 242 1.63 -14.15 24.02
C THR A 242 2.84 -13.23 23.89
N GLU A 243 3.36 -13.09 22.67
CA GLU A 243 4.47 -12.20 22.34
C GLU A 243 4.04 -11.11 21.36
N PRO A 244 4.61 -9.88 21.44
CA PRO A 244 4.28 -8.82 20.50
C PRO A 244 4.79 -9.14 19.08
N VAL A 245 3.92 -9.02 18.08
CA VAL A 245 4.26 -9.20 16.66
C VAL A 245 4.45 -7.85 15.98
N ASN A 246 5.38 -7.78 15.02
CA ASN A 246 5.59 -6.59 14.19
C ASN A 246 4.44 -6.38 13.19
N ALA A 247 3.61 -5.37 13.45
CA ALA A 247 2.63 -4.87 12.51
C ALA A 247 3.25 -3.80 11.59
N PRO A 248 3.05 -3.88 10.27
CA PRO A 248 3.52 -2.86 9.35
C PRO A 248 2.73 -1.57 9.54
N LYS A 249 3.43 -0.44 9.61
CA LYS A 249 2.83 0.90 9.46
C LYS A 249 2.99 1.38 8.02
N PHE A 250 1.96 2.05 7.51
CA PHE A 250 2.01 2.67 6.19
C PHE A 250 3.12 3.72 6.10
N LEU A 251 3.27 4.56 7.13
CA LEU A 251 4.37 5.50 7.31
C LEU A 251 5.07 5.25 8.65
N GLY A 252 6.40 5.26 8.64
CA GLY A 252 7.24 5.10 9.83
C GLY A 252 7.67 3.65 10.12
N ALA A 253 8.23 3.46 11.32
CA ALA A 253 8.73 2.17 11.79
C ALA A 253 7.57 1.19 12.06
N PRO A 254 7.79 -0.12 11.86
CA PRO A 254 6.86 -1.15 12.32
C PRO A 254 6.54 -0.99 13.81
N ARG A 255 5.36 -1.44 14.21
CA ARG A 255 4.87 -1.33 15.58
C ARG A 255 4.62 -2.70 16.15
N LEU A 256 5.08 -2.92 17.38
CA LEU A 256 4.79 -4.13 18.13
C LEU A 256 3.35 -4.08 18.64
N VAL A 257 2.58 -5.14 18.36
CA VAL A 257 1.19 -5.26 18.78
C VAL A 257 0.98 -6.57 19.53
N LYS A 258 0.18 -6.53 20.60
CA LYS A 258 -0.20 -7.70 21.41
C LYS A 258 -1.63 -8.14 21.12
N VAL A 259 -2.45 -7.27 20.53
CA VAL A 259 -3.84 -7.57 20.19
C VAL A 259 -4.04 -7.26 18.71
N ILE A 260 -4.64 -8.19 17.98
CA ILE A 260 -5.03 -8.01 16.58
C ILE A 260 -6.54 -8.22 16.49
N ARG A 261 -7.28 -7.16 16.16
CA ARG A 261 -8.69 -7.24 15.82
C ARG A 261 -8.85 -7.22 14.32
N LEU A 262 -9.53 -8.20 13.77
CA LEU A 262 -9.70 -8.36 12.33
C LEU A 262 -11.14 -8.71 11.99
N HIS A 263 -11.51 -8.43 10.75
CA HIS A 263 -12.77 -8.87 10.17
C HIS A 263 -12.55 -10.09 9.27
N ALA A 264 -13.48 -11.03 9.35
CA ALA A 264 -13.64 -12.14 8.41
C ALA A 264 -15.13 -12.32 8.12
N ASP A 265 -15.45 -12.61 6.84
CA ASP A 265 -16.83 -12.78 6.36
C ASP A 265 -17.51 -13.98 7.04
N ASP A 266 -16.73 -15.03 7.38
CA ASP A 266 -17.14 -16.14 8.24
C ASP A 266 -16.24 -16.22 9.48
N PRO A 267 -16.61 -15.50 10.57
CA PRO A 267 -15.80 -15.49 11.78
C PRO A 267 -15.83 -16.83 12.52
N LYS A 268 -16.85 -17.67 12.29
CA LYS A 268 -16.94 -19.00 12.91
C LYS A 268 -15.94 -19.95 12.25
N ALA A 269 -15.93 -20.01 10.92
CA ALA A 269 -14.99 -20.86 10.20
C ALA A 269 -13.53 -20.51 10.50
N LEU A 270 -13.19 -19.21 10.57
CA LEU A 270 -11.84 -18.78 10.94
C LEU A 270 -11.48 -19.20 12.37
N HIS A 271 -12.37 -18.95 13.33
CA HIS A 271 -12.17 -19.33 14.73
C HIS A 271 -11.93 -20.84 14.88
N ASP A 272 -12.78 -21.65 14.25
CA ASP A 272 -12.74 -23.11 14.38
C ASP A 272 -11.50 -23.70 13.70
N ALA A 273 -11.09 -23.15 12.56
CA ALA A 273 -9.88 -23.57 11.86
C ALA A 273 -8.60 -23.25 12.66
N VAL A 274 -8.50 -22.03 13.21
CA VAL A 274 -7.35 -21.63 14.05
C VAL A 274 -7.30 -22.48 15.32
N THR A 275 -8.45 -22.71 15.96
CA THR A 275 -8.53 -23.55 17.17
C THR A 275 -8.10 -24.98 16.87
N ARG A 276 -8.58 -25.57 15.77
CA ARG A 276 -8.20 -26.92 15.36
C ARG A 276 -6.71 -27.01 15.05
N ALA A 277 -6.15 -26.07 14.29
CA ALA A 277 -4.74 -26.07 13.93
C ALA A 277 -3.81 -25.90 15.15
N ARG A 278 -4.24 -25.15 16.17
CA ARG A 278 -3.50 -25.02 17.44
C ARG A 278 -3.50 -26.30 18.28
N THR A 279 -4.54 -27.14 18.12
CA THR A 279 -4.71 -28.37 18.91
C THR A 279 -4.18 -29.60 18.17
N ALA A 280 -3.91 -29.48 16.87
CA ALA A 280 -3.33 -30.55 16.07
C ALA A 280 -1.87 -30.82 16.51
N PRO A 281 -1.47 -32.09 16.71
CA PRO A 281 -0.08 -32.43 16.98
C PRO A 281 0.83 -31.97 15.83
N THR A 282 1.96 -31.35 16.15
CA THR A 282 3.01 -31.02 15.16
C THR A 282 3.38 -32.28 14.37
N PRO A 283 3.38 -32.26 13.02
CA PRO A 283 3.80 -33.41 12.24
C PRO A 283 5.25 -33.75 12.59
N VAL A 284 5.49 -34.96 13.09
CA VAL A 284 6.85 -35.47 13.31
C VAL A 284 7.56 -35.50 11.95
N PRO A 285 8.75 -34.88 11.79
CA PRO A 285 9.51 -35.00 10.56
C PRO A 285 9.77 -36.48 10.27
N GLY A 286 9.28 -36.97 9.13
CA GLY A 286 9.44 -38.36 8.72
C GLY A 286 10.92 -38.74 8.71
N THR A 287 11.25 -39.81 9.42
CA THR A 287 12.58 -40.41 9.44
C THR A 287 13.01 -40.68 8.00
N PRO A 288 14.19 -40.20 7.55
CA PRO A 288 14.66 -40.52 6.20
C PRO A 288 14.82 -42.03 6.08
N ALA A 289 14.12 -42.62 5.12
CA ALA A 289 14.28 -44.02 4.77
C ALA A 289 15.75 -44.25 4.39
N SER A 290 16.44 -45.06 5.18
CA SER A 290 17.78 -45.54 4.85
C SER A 290 17.64 -46.53 3.69
N ALA A 291 18.29 -46.20 2.58
CA ALA A 291 18.60 -47.13 1.49
C ALA A 291 20.02 -47.65 1.70
#